data_AF-A0A920KUQ6-F1
#
_entry.id   AF-A0A920KUQ6-F1
#
_cell.length_a   1.000
_cell.length_b   1.000
_cell.length_c   1.000
_cell.angle_alpha   90.00
_cell.angle_beta   90.00
_cell.angle_gamma   90.00
#
_symmetry.space_group_name_H-M   'P 1'
#
loop_
_entity.id
_entity.type
_entity.pdbx_description
1 polymer ?
#
loop_
_entity_poly.entity_id
_entity_poly.type
_entity_poly.pdbx_seq_one_letter_code
_entity_poly.pdbx_strand_id
1 'polypeptide(L)'
;MANQEHSAKRNSKHAFVRIDDAPLLPPPATEAGITGWLWQNIFSSMADFSSIGASFRSICVAALSIFLLYFGFGQIFTLLDFAFFSAVWSDPEGLKRETCWTVDQGGSLPSGWHGACWPFIFAKHKFILYGAYPTEELWRVNLTVFIGLIGLCYALIEKLPRRREVGALMLTVYPLIAFVLLTGGNTGTSFGSISLWLFIGLAVISVGRLAKRVIWAGHLANFMC
;
A
#
# COMPACT_ATOMS: atom_id res chain seq x y z
N MET A 1 -37.31 65.41 -22.26
CA MET A 1 -36.76 64.85 -23.52
C MET A 1 -35.25 64.79 -23.38
N ALA A 2 -34.68 63.62 -23.07
CA ALA A 2 -33.24 63.37 -23.18
C ALA A 2 -33.00 61.86 -23.10
N ASN A 3 -32.88 61.21 -24.26
CA ASN A 3 -32.39 59.84 -24.38
C ASN A 3 -31.09 59.94 -25.19
N GLN A 4 -29.95 59.70 -24.56
CA GLN A 4 -28.68 59.59 -25.26
C GLN A 4 -28.46 58.13 -25.65
N GLU A 5 -28.76 57.83 -26.92
CA GLU A 5 -28.18 56.69 -27.62
C GLU A 5 -26.68 56.97 -27.83
N HIS A 6 -25.83 56.25 -27.11
CA HIS A 6 -24.46 56.00 -27.57
C HIS A 6 -24.00 54.64 -27.03
N SER A 7 -24.38 53.57 -27.72
CA SER A 7 -23.66 52.30 -27.66
C SER A 7 -23.09 52.03 -29.05
N ALA A 8 -21.82 52.39 -29.22
CA ALA A 8 -21.09 52.32 -30.46
C ALA A 8 -21.02 50.86 -30.98
N LYS A 9 -21.63 50.62 -32.14
CA LYS A 9 -21.37 49.46 -33.00
C LYS A 9 -19.88 49.44 -33.35
N ARG A 10 -19.09 48.60 -32.66
CA ARG A 10 -17.77 48.19 -33.16
C ARG A 10 -17.98 47.22 -34.32
N ASN A 11 -17.72 47.70 -35.53
CA ASN A 11 -17.81 46.97 -36.78
C ASN A 11 -16.56 46.07 -36.91
N SER A 12 -16.57 44.88 -36.31
CA SER A 12 -15.50 43.89 -36.54
C SER A 12 -15.73 43.20 -37.89
N LYS A 13 -14.98 43.60 -38.92
CA LYS A 13 -15.09 43.07 -40.29
C LYS A 13 -14.73 41.58 -40.46
N HIS A 14 -14.38 40.87 -39.39
CA HIS A 14 -14.09 39.44 -39.42
C HIS A 14 -14.63 38.76 -38.15
N ALA A 15 -15.95 38.61 -38.04
CA ALA A 15 -16.56 37.71 -37.06
C ALA A 15 -17.01 36.46 -37.80
N PHE A 16 -16.15 35.43 -37.87
CA PHE A 16 -16.50 34.15 -38.48
C PHE A 16 -17.32 33.34 -37.48
N VAL A 17 -18.64 33.40 -37.60
CA VAL A 17 -19.58 32.57 -36.84
C VAL A 17 -19.87 31.33 -37.67
N ARG A 18 -19.50 30.17 -37.13
CA ARG A 18 -19.71 28.87 -37.79
C ARG A 18 -21.22 28.56 -37.80
N ILE A 19 -21.77 28.22 -38.97
CA ILE A 19 -23.22 27.99 -39.18
C ILE A 19 -23.58 26.51 -38.97
N ASP A 20 -22.61 25.62 -39.21
CA ASP A 20 -22.76 24.17 -39.07
C ASP A 20 -21.86 23.62 -37.97
N ASP A 21 -22.40 22.65 -37.22
CA ASP A 21 -21.67 21.96 -36.17
C ASP A 21 -20.43 21.24 -36.73
N ALA A 22 -19.36 21.20 -35.92
CA ALA A 22 -18.16 20.47 -36.29
C ALA A 22 -18.44 18.96 -36.34
N PRO A 23 -17.92 18.24 -37.35
CA PRO A 23 -18.06 16.79 -37.39
C PRO A 23 -17.40 16.16 -36.15
N LEU A 24 -18.07 15.18 -35.54
CA LEU A 24 -17.53 14.44 -34.40
C LEU A 24 -16.35 13.60 -34.86
N LEU A 25 -15.14 14.07 -34.56
CA LEU A 25 -13.90 13.34 -34.76
C LEU A 25 -13.66 12.42 -33.55
N PRO A 26 -13.04 11.24 -33.74
CA PRO A 26 -12.56 10.46 -32.61
C PRO A 26 -11.58 11.30 -31.78
N PRO A 27 -11.50 11.08 -30.46
CA PRO A 27 -10.56 11.79 -29.61
C PRO A 27 -9.14 11.64 -30.19
N PRO A 28 -8.31 12.70 -30.12
CA PRO A 28 -6.94 12.64 -30.62
C PRO A 28 -6.21 11.47 -29.95
N ALA A 29 -5.34 10.79 -30.70
CA ALA A 29 -4.68 9.57 -30.23
C ALA A 29 -3.86 9.78 -28.93
N THR A 30 -3.49 11.02 -28.63
CA THR A 30 -2.81 11.41 -27.38
C THR A 30 -3.73 11.48 -26.15
N GLU A 31 -5.03 11.66 -26.33
CA GLU A 31 -6.04 11.73 -25.26
C GLU A 31 -6.85 10.42 -25.13
N ALA A 32 -6.69 9.50 -26.07
CA ALA A 32 -7.42 8.23 -26.11
C ALA A 32 -6.59 7.06 -25.56
N GLY A 33 -7.28 6.07 -24.98
CA GLY A 33 -6.69 4.80 -24.56
C GLY A 33 -5.76 4.88 -23.34
N ILE A 34 -4.85 3.92 -23.23
CA ILE A 34 -3.93 3.80 -22.08
C ILE A 34 -2.93 4.97 -22.06
N THR A 35 -2.48 5.43 -23.22
CA THR A 35 -1.55 6.56 -23.36
C THR A 35 -2.16 7.87 -22.87
N GLY A 36 -3.42 8.15 -23.24
CA GLY A 36 -4.16 9.30 -22.73
C GLY A 36 -4.43 9.21 -21.22
N TRP A 37 -4.82 8.02 -20.74
CA TRP A 37 -4.98 7.78 -19.30
C TRP A 37 -3.68 8.05 -18.52
N LEU A 38 -2.54 7.60 -19.03
CA LEU A 38 -1.25 7.73 -18.35
C LEU A 38 -0.77 9.19 -18.31
N TRP A 39 -1.01 9.94 -19.38
CA TRP A 39 -0.77 11.38 -19.42
C TRP A 39 -1.64 12.14 -18.43
N GLN A 40 -2.93 11.84 -18.37
CA GLN A 40 -3.87 12.54 -17.49
C GLN A 40 -3.63 12.24 -15.99
N ASN A 41 -3.17 11.03 -15.64
CA ASN A 41 -3.05 10.61 -14.24
C ASN A 41 -1.63 10.65 -13.67
N ILE A 42 -0.59 10.39 -14.48
CA ILE A 42 0.80 10.29 -13.99
C ILE A 42 1.61 11.50 -14.43
N PHE A 43 1.62 11.82 -15.72
CA PHE A 43 2.50 12.87 -16.25
C PHE A 43 1.93 14.28 -16.11
N SER A 44 0.62 14.45 -15.95
CA SER A 44 -0.01 15.76 -15.72
C SER A 44 0.51 16.47 -14.48
N SER A 45 0.82 15.72 -13.41
CA SER A 45 1.38 16.26 -12.17
C SER A 45 2.86 16.68 -12.29
N MET A 46 3.55 16.23 -13.35
CA MET A 46 4.96 16.52 -13.67
C MET A 46 5.14 17.45 -14.86
N ALA A 47 4.06 17.87 -15.52
CA ALA A 47 4.09 18.67 -16.75
C ALA A 47 3.19 19.91 -16.69
N ASP A 48 2.76 20.33 -15.50
CA ASP A 48 1.97 21.54 -15.31
C ASP A 48 2.89 22.77 -15.17
N PHE A 49 2.96 23.56 -16.24
CA PHE A 49 3.72 24.82 -16.31
C PHE A 49 2.81 26.04 -16.43
N SER A 50 1.51 25.90 -16.13
CA SER A 50 0.51 26.97 -16.31
C SER A 50 0.77 28.21 -15.45
N SER A 51 1.48 28.07 -14.34
CA SER A 51 1.83 29.17 -13.44
C SER A 51 3.23 28.97 -12.86
N ILE A 52 3.87 30.07 -12.42
CA ILE A 52 5.19 30.02 -11.78
C ILE A 52 5.21 29.09 -10.55
N GLY A 53 4.13 29.09 -9.76
CA GLY A 53 3.99 28.18 -8.61
C GLY A 53 3.81 26.71 -9.03
N ALA A 54 3.04 26.44 -10.08
CA ALA A 54 2.86 25.10 -10.62
C ALA A 54 4.17 24.55 -11.21
N SER A 55 4.95 25.37 -11.91
CA SER A 55 6.24 25.00 -12.46
C SER A 55 7.23 24.55 -11.39
N PHE A 56 7.32 25.26 -10.26
CA PHE A 56 8.19 24.86 -9.14
C PHE A 56 7.75 23.51 -8.55
N ARG A 57 6.44 23.33 -8.31
CA ARG A 57 5.88 22.06 -7.82
C ARG A 57 6.20 20.90 -8.77
N SER A 58 6.01 21.12 -10.07
CA SER A 58 6.28 20.15 -11.12
C SER A 58 7.74 19.70 -11.12
N ILE A 59 8.68 20.65 -11.05
CA ILE A 59 10.13 20.36 -10.95
C ILE A 59 10.45 19.57 -9.67
N CYS A 60 9.89 19.96 -8.53
CA CYS A 60 10.10 19.26 -7.26
C CYS A 60 9.59 17.81 -7.31
N VAL A 61 8.39 17.58 -7.87
CA VAL A 61 7.82 16.23 -8.02
C VAL A 61 8.65 15.40 -8.98
N ALA A 62 9.12 15.96 -10.09
CA ALA A 62 9.98 15.26 -11.03
C ALA A 62 11.34 14.89 -10.39
N ALA A 63 11.98 15.83 -9.70
CA ALA A 63 13.24 15.58 -8.99
C ALA A 63 13.09 14.52 -7.90
N LEU A 64 12.01 14.60 -7.10
CA LEU A 64 11.70 13.61 -6.07
C LEU A 64 11.41 12.23 -6.68
N SER A 65 10.71 12.17 -7.81
CA SER A 65 10.45 10.91 -8.51
C SER A 65 11.74 10.26 -9.00
N ILE A 66 12.65 11.03 -9.61
CA ILE A 66 13.97 10.53 -10.04
C ILE A 66 14.80 10.07 -8.84
N PHE A 67 14.80 10.84 -7.75
CA PHE A 67 15.48 10.48 -6.51
C PHE A 67 14.97 9.15 -5.93
N LEU A 68 13.64 8.99 -5.83
CA LEU A 68 13.02 7.77 -5.34
C LEU A 68 13.28 6.58 -6.26
N LEU A 69 13.30 6.78 -7.58
CA LEU A 69 13.64 5.72 -8.54
C LEU A 69 15.10 5.31 -8.42
N TYR A 70 16.02 6.27 -8.29
CA TYR A 70 17.45 5.99 -8.12
C TYR A 70 17.72 5.20 -6.83
N PHE A 71 17.22 5.69 -5.69
CA PHE A 71 17.39 5.01 -4.41
C PHE A 71 16.63 3.69 -4.38
N GLY A 72 15.39 3.66 -4.86
CA GLY A 72 14.56 2.47 -4.91
C GLY A 72 15.19 1.37 -5.77
N PHE A 73 15.68 1.72 -6.96
CA PHE A 73 16.39 0.78 -7.82
C PHE A 73 17.68 0.26 -7.17
N GLY A 74 18.45 1.14 -6.53
CA GLY A 74 19.64 0.75 -5.77
C GLY A 74 19.32 -0.25 -4.65
N GLN A 75 18.30 0.00 -3.84
CA GLN A 75 17.87 -0.90 -2.77
C GLN A 75 17.34 -2.24 -3.30
N ILE A 76 16.58 -2.22 -4.40
CA ILE A 76 16.08 -3.44 -5.03
C ILE A 76 17.25 -4.27 -5.54
N PHE A 77 18.22 -3.64 -6.21
CA PHE A 77 19.38 -4.33 -6.74
C PHE A 77 20.24 -4.94 -5.64
N THR A 78 20.53 -4.21 -4.56
CA THR A 78 21.31 -4.75 -3.44
C THR A 78 20.58 -5.89 -2.72
N LEU A 79 19.25 -5.80 -2.58
CA LEU A 79 18.46 -6.89 -2.00
C LEU A 79 18.43 -8.13 -2.89
N LEU A 80 18.34 -7.96 -4.21
CA LEU A 80 18.39 -9.09 -5.16
C LEU A 80 19.77 -9.73 -5.20
N ASP A 81 20.84 -8.92 -5.14
CA ASP A 81 22.21 -9.43 -5.04
C ASP A 81 22.39 -10.26 -3.77
N PHE A 82 22.02 -9.72 -2.63
CA PHE A 82 22.11 -10.43 -1.36
C PHE A 82 21.25 -11.71 -1.34
N ALA A 83 20.00 -11.65 -1.79
CA ALA A 83 19.04 -12.74 -1.64
C ALA A 83 19.17 -13.85 -2.70
N PHE A 84 19.65 -13.53 -3.90
CA PHE A 84 19.69 -14.45 -5.03
C PHE A 84 21.07 -14.63 -5.65
N PHE A 85 21.75 -13.54 -6.04
CA PHE A 85 22.99 -13.63 -6.84
C PHE A 85 24.20 -14.06 -6.00
N SER A 86 24.36 -13.47 -4.82
CA SER A 86 25.41 -13.76 -3.85
C SER A 86 24.94 -14.76 -2.77
N ALA A 87 23.80 -15.42 -2.97
CA ALA A 87 23.23 -16.33 -1.96
C ALA A 87 23.79 -17.76 -2.07
N VAL A 88 23.94 -18.42 -0.93
CA VAL A 88 24.28 -19.84 -0.85
C VAL A 88 22.99 -20.65 -0.85
N TRP A 89 22.81 -21.52 -1.85
CA TRP A 89 21.56 -22.28 -2.06
C TRP A 89 21.62 -23.72 -1.55
N SER A 90 22.77 -24.38 -1.69
CA SER A 90 22.92 -25.81 -1.41
C SER A 90 23.92 -26.05 -0.28
N ASP A 91 23.62 -27.03 0.56
CA ASP A 91 24.48 -27.52 1.63
C ASP A 91 24.74 -29.02 1.44
N PRO A 92 25.78 -29.40 0.68
CA PRO A 92 26.07 -30.81 0.38
C PRO A 92 26.55 -31.60 1.61
N GLU A 93 27.08 -30.92 2.64
CA GLU A 93 27.66 -31.54 3.83
C GLU A 93 26.71 -31.54 5.05
N GLY A 94 25.56 -30.86 4.96
CA GLY A 94 24.57 -30.80 6.04
C GLY A 94 24.99 -29.89 7.22
N LEU A 95 25.95 -29.00 7.00
CA LEU A 95 26.56 -28.09 7.98
C LEU A 95 25.66 -26.88 8.32
N LYS A 96 24.53 -26.71 7.65
CA LYS A 96 23.48 -25.69 7.86
C LYS A 96 24.00 -24.25 7.81
N ARG A 97 24.47 -23.73 8.95
CA ARG A 97 24.92 -22.33 9.07
C ARG A 97 26.38 -22.18 8.65
N GLU A 98 27.19 -23.20 8.91
CA GLU A 98 28.63 -23.13 8.74
C GLU A 98 29.02 -23.11 7.25
N THR A 99 28.14 -23.63 6.38
CA THR A 99 28.25 -23.54 4.91
C THR A 99 28.33 -22.11 4.39
N CYS A 100 27.88 -21.12 5.17
CA CYS A 100 27.84 -19.71 4.78
C CYS A 100 28.91 -18.86 5.50
N TRP A 101 29.83 -19.47 6.22
CA TRP A 101 30.91 -18.76 6.92
C TRP A 101 32.01 -18.32 5.95
N THR A 102 32.52 -17.11 6.17
CA THR A 102 33.69 -16.62 5.45
C THR A 102 34.98 -17.23 6.01
N VAL A 103 36.08 -17.14 5.26
CA VAL A 103 37.42 -17.55 5.71
C VAL A 103 37.82 -16.90 7.04
N ASP A 104 37.39 -15.66 7.30
CA ASP A 104 37.63 -14.96 8.57
C ASP A 104 36.92 -15.61 9.76
N GLN A 105 35.84 -16.35 9.48
CA GLN A 105 35.04 -17.12 10.45
C GLN A 105 35.43 -18.61 10.48
N GLY A 106 36.44 -19.03 9.70
CA GLY A 106 36.86 -20.42 9.56
C GLY A 106 36.03 -21.23 8.55
N GLY A 107 35.29 -20.57 7.67
CA GLY A 107 34.51 -21.20 6.61
C GLY A 107 35.21 -21.21 5.24
N SER A 108 34.47 -21.60 4.20
CA SER A 108 34.99 -21.78 2.84
C SER A 108 34.76 -20.59 1.89
N LEU A 109 33.94 -19.61 2.29
CA LEU A 109 33.62 -18.46 1.44
C LEU A 109 34.69 -17.35 1.54
N PRO A 110 34.90 -16.56 0.47
CA PRO A 110 35.90 -15.49 0.47
C PRO A 110 35.64 -14.43 1.55
N SER A 111 36.71 -13.75 1.98
CA SER A 111 36.60 -12.65 2.94
C SER A 111 35.80 -11.50 2.32
N GLY A 112 34.88 -10.92 3.12
CA GLY A 112 33.95 -9.91 2.63
C GLY A 112 32.81 -10.43 1.74
N TRP A 113 32.49 -11.72 1.79
CA TRP A 113 31.25 -12.21 1.20
C TRP A 113 30.02 -11.74 1.99
N HIS A 114 29.02 -11.21 1.29
CA HIS A 114 27.78 -10.70 1.89
C HIS A 114 26.57 -11.25 1.12
N GLY A 115 26.03 -12.37 1.58
CA GLY A 115 24.92 -13.05 0.91
C GLY A 115 23.99 -13.78 1.86
N ALA A 116 22.79 -14.07 1.40
CA ALA A 116 21.80 -14.84 2.15
C ALA A 116 22.22 -16.31 2.27
N CYS A 117 21.97 -16.88 3.45
CA CYS A 117 22.22 -18.28 3.73
C CYS A 117 20.92 -19.07 3.71
N TRP A 118 20.52 -19.60 2.55
CA TRP A 118 19.28 -20.38 2.42
C TRP A 118 19.30 -21.70 3.22
N PRO A 119 20.41 -22.46 3.31
CA PRO A 119 20.48 -23.65 4.15
C PRO A 119 20.11 -23.40 5.61
N PHE A 120 20.51 -22.25 6.17
CA PHE A 120 20.12 -21.85 7.52
C PHE A 120 18.61 -21.58 7.61
N ILE A 121 18.05 -20.85 6.64
CA ILE A 121 16.61 -20.56 6.58
C ILE A 121 15.83 -21.87 6.50
N PHE A 122 16.21 -22.82 5.65
CA PHE A 122 15.56 -24.12 5.56
C PHE A 122 15.70 -24.94 6.85
N ALA A 123 16.86 -24.94 7.48
CA ALA A 123 17.09 -25.66 8.74
C ALA A 123 16.29 -25.07 9.93
N LYS A 124 15.95 -23.77 9.89
CA LYS A 124 15.24 -23.06 10.96
C LYS A 124 13.90 -22.48 10.55
N HIS A 125 13.33 -22.89 9.42
CA HIS A 125 12.09 -22.33 8.88
C HIS A 125 10.93 -22.40 9.89
N LYS A 126 10.81 -23.52 10.64
CA LYS A 126 9.80 -23.66 11.69
C LYS A 126 9.91 -22.54 12.72
N PHE A 127 11.12 -22.28 13.22
CA PHE A 127 11.33 -21.27 14.25
C PHE A 127 11.14 -19.84 13.70
N ILE A 128 11.49 -19.60 12.44
CA ILE A 128 11.29 -18.30 11.79
C ILE A 128 9.79 -17.99 11.63
N LEU A 129 8.99 -18.98 11.20
CA LEU A 129 7.56 -18.79 10.95
C LEU A 129 6.69 -18.88 12.21
N TYR A 130 7.00 -19.83 13.09
CA TYR A 130 6.16 -20.16 14.24
C TYR A 130 6.79 -19.80 15.60
N GLY A 131 8.05 -19.36 15.62
CA GLY A 131 8.77 -19.09 16.87
C GLY A 131 9.02 -20.35 17.70
N ALA A 132 9.02 -20.19 19.02
CA ALA A 132 9.20 -21.27 19.99
C ALA A 132 7.94 -22.13 20.21
N TYR A 133 7.04 -22.22 19.22
CA TYR A 133 5.79 -22.98 19.36
C TYR A 133 6.05 -24.50 19.27
N PRO A 134 5.44 -25.32 20.15
CA PRO A 134 5.54 -26.78 20.08
C PRO A 134 5.06 -27.31 18.72
N THR A 135 5.73 -28.35 18.21
CA THR A 135 5.47 -28.93 16.87
C THR A 135 4.05 -29.48 16.75
N GLU A 136 3.60 -30.12 17.81
CA GLU A 136 2.33 -30.81 17.96
C GLU A 136 1.14 -29.83 18.02
N GLU A 137 1.38 -28.57 18.38
CA GLU A 137 0.34 -27.56 18.48
C GLU A 137 0.30 -26.59 17.29
N LEU A 138 1.18 -26.76 16.28
CA LEU A 138 1.24 -25.89 15.10
C LEU A 138 -0.10 -25.78 14.36
N TRP A 139 -0.97 -26.79 14.47
CA TRP A 139 -2.32 -26.75 13.92
C TRP A 139 -3.13 -25.55 14.45
N ARG A 140 -2.94 -25.14 15.71
CA ARG A 140 -3.63 -23.98 16.32
C ARG A 140 -3.26 -22.69 15.59
N VAL A 141 -1.97 -22.52 15.30
CA VAL A 141 -1.45 -21.36 14.55
C VAL A 141 -1.96 -21.38 13.12
N ASN A 142 -1.83 -22.52 12.43
CA ASN A 142 -2.30 -22.68 11.06
C ASN A 142 -3.80 -22.43 10.92
N LEU A 143 -4.61 -22.91 11.85
CA LEU A 143 -6.05 -22.70 11.86
C LEU A 143 -6.38 -21.21 12.06
N THR A 144 -5.69 -20.55 13.00
CA THR A 144 -5.86 -19.10 13.23
C THR A 144 -5.55 -18.30 11.96
N VAL A 145 -4.41 -18.57 11.32
CA VAL A 145 -4.02 -17.92 10.07
C VAL A 145 -5.02 -18.22 8.95
N PHE A 146 -5.51 -19.45 8.85
CA PHE A 146 -6.48 -19.85 7.83
C PHE A 146 -7.83 -19.12 7.99
N ILE A 147 -8.38 -19.07 9.20
CA ILE A 147 -9.61 -18.28 9.49
C ILE A 147 -9.37 -16.81 9.16
N GLY A 148 -8.23 -16.25 9.60
CA GLY A 148 -7.88 -14.86 9.35
C GLY A 148 -7.76 -14.54 7.87
N LEU A 149 -7.12 -15.41 7.09
CA LEU A 149 -6.95 -15.25 5.65
C LEU A 149 -8.30 -15.31 4.91
N ILE A 150 -9.15 -16.27 5.24
CA ILE A 150 -10.50 -16.37 4.65
C ILE A 150 -11.33 -15.13 4.99
N GLY A 151 -11.31 -14.70 6.26
CA GLY A 151 -12.00 -13.50 6.70
C GLY A 151 -11.50 -12.25 5.97
N LEU A 152 -10.18 -12.13 5.81
CA LEU A 152 -9.55 -11.01 5.11
C LEU A 152 -9.91 -10.99 3.63
N CYS A 153 -9.79 -12.12 2.95
CA CYS A 153 -10.16 -12.26 1.54
C CYS A 153 -11.64 -11.93 1.33
N TYR A 154 -12.53 -12.41 2.22
CA TYR A 154 -13.95 -12.06 2.17
C TYR A 154 -14.18 -10.56 2.35
N ALA A 155 -13.46 -9.94 3.30
CA ALA A 155 -13.56 -8.51 3.56
C ALA A 155 -12.90 -7.65 2.48
N LEU A 156 -12.03 -8.20 1.63
CA LEU A 156 -11.37 -7.46 0.55
C LEU A 156 -12.20 -7.43 -0.74
N ILE A 157 -12.96 -8.48 -1.03
CA ILE A 157 -13.77 -8.59 -2.24
C ILE A 157 -15.06 -7.75 -2.10
N GLU A 158 -15.20 -6.70 -2.91
CA GLU A 158 -16.33 -5.76 -2.80
C GLU A 158 -17.67 -6.34 -3.23
N LYS A 159 -17.66 -7.36 -4.09
CA LYS A 159 -18.86 -8.00 -4.65
C LYS A 159 -19.55 -8.98 -3.68
N LEU A 160 -18.95 -9.29 -2.53
CA LEU A 160 -19.51 -10.25 -1.59
C LEU A 160 -20.60 -9.65 -0.70
N PRO A 161 -21.70 -10.38 -0.45
CA PRO A 161 -22.79 -9.90 0.41
C PRO A 161 -22.30 -9.71 1.85
N ARG A 162 -22.88 -8.75 2.58
CA ARG A 162 -22.64 -8.53 4.03
C ARG A 162 -21.16 -8.32 4.43
N ARG A 163 -20.31 -7.88 3.49
CA ARG A 163 -18.87 -7.57 3.72
C ARG A 163 -18.60 -6.73 4.97
N ARG A 164 -19.43 -5.70 5.21
CA ARG A 164 -19.26 -4.80 6.38
C ARG A 164 -19.46 -5.52 7.71
N GLU A 165 -20.39 -6.49 7.77
CA GLU A 165 -20.63 -7.30 8.96
C GLU A 165 -19.48 -8.26 9.19
N VAL A 166 -19.01 -8.95 8.14
CA VAL A 166 -17.84 -9.84 8.24
C VAL A 166 -16.59 -9.07 8.64
N GLY A 167 -16.36 -7.88 8.07
CA GLY A 167 -15.25 -7.01 8.49
C GLY A 167 -15.37 -6.55 9.95
N ALA A 168 -16.58 -6.28 10.44
CA ALA A 168 -16.79 -5.97 11.85
C ALA A 168 -16.51 -7.18 12.76
N LEU A 169 -16.98 -8.38 12.38
CA LEU A 169 -16.71 -9.63 13.10
C LEU A 169 -15.21 -9.97 13.11
N MET A 170 -14.51 -9.73 12.01
CA MET A 170 -13.06 -9.96 11.92
C MET A 170 -12.26 -8.99 12.80
N LEU A 171 -12.85 -7.87 13.18
CA LEU A 171 -12.21 -6.90 14.06
C LEU A 171 -12.53 -7.14 15.54
N THR A 172 -13.68 -7.75 15.85
CA THR A 172 -14.14 -7.97 17.23
C THR A 172 -14.06 -9.43 17.67
N VAL A 173 -14.57 -10.36 16.88
CA VAL A 173 -14.69 -11.78 17.22
C VAL A 173 -13.41 -12.54 16.89
N TYR A 174 -12.81 -12.29 15.73
CA TYR A 174 -11.57 -12.95 15.32
C TYR A 174 -10.41 -12.79 16.32
N PRO A 175 -10.10 -11.61 16.91
CA PRO A 175 -9.03 -11.53 17.91
C PRO A 175 -9.31 -12.38 19.16
N LEU A 176 -10.58 -12.57 19.55
CA LEU A 176 -10.94 -13.48 20.64
C LEU A 176 -10.71 -14.94 20.25
N ILE A 177 -11.12 -15.34 19.03
CA ILE A 177 -10.89 -16.68 18.49
C ILE A 177 -9.38 -16.96 18.42
N ALA A 178 -8.61 -16.04 17.81
CA ALA A 178 -7.16 -16.15 17.68
C ALA A 178 -6.48 -16.28 19.05
N PHE A 179 -6.93 -15.51 20.04
CA PHE A 179 -6.43 -15.59 21.41
C PHE A 179 -6.64 -16.99 22.00
N VAL A 180 -7.88 -17.50 21.98
CA VAL A 180 -8.21 -18.82 22.54
C VAL A 180 -7.41 -19.92 21.83
N LEU A 181 -7.31 -19.85 20.50
CA LEU A 181 -6.56 -20.82 19.72
C LEU A 181 -5.06 -20.79 20.05
N LEU A 182 -4.43 -19.61 20.07
CA LEU A 182 -2.98 -19.50 20.24
C LEU A 182 -2.51 -19.73 21.67
N THR A 183 -3.32 -19.41 22.68
CA THR A 183 -2.98 -19.60 24.11
C THR A 183 -3.30 -20.98 24.65
N GLY A 184 -3.95 -21.83 23.85
CA GLY A 184 -4.37 -23.14 24.32
C GLY A 184 -5.64 -23.13 25.17
N GLY A 185 -6.31 -21.97 25.30
CA GLY A 185 -7.39 -21.76 26.28
C GLY A 185 -6.87 -21.55 27.70
N ASN A 186 -5.57 -21.31 27.90
CA ASN A 186 -4.98 -21.08 29.21
C ASN A 186 -5.37 -19.68 29.75
N THR A 187 -6.28 -19.65 30.72
CA THR A 187 -6.73 -18.44 31.42
C THR A 187 -5.69 -17.87 32.40
N GLY A 188 -4.54 -18.56 32.59
CA GLY A 188 -3.43 -18.11 33.44
C GLY A 188 -2.56 -17.01 32.81
N THR A 189 -2.79 -16.66 31.55
CA THR A 189 -2.21 -15.44 30.96
C THR A 189 -2.92 -14.23 31.57
N SER A 190 -2.17 -13.22 32.03
CA SER A 190 -2.75 -12.04 32.71
C SER A 190 -3.82 -11.38 31.83
N PHE A 191 -5.09 -11.62 32.15
CA PHE A 191 -6.24 -11.00 31.50
C PHE A 191 -6.15 -9.46 31.45
N GLY A 192 -5.34 -8.87 32.34
CA GLY A 192 -5.08 -7.43 32.40
C GLY A 192 -4.35 -6.89 31.16
N SER A 193 -3.37 -7.60 30.60
CA SER A 193 -2.70 -7.15 29.38
C SER A 193 -3.63 -7.26 28.17
N ILE A 194 -4.43 -8.32 28.10
CA ILE A 194 -5.37 -8.58 26.99
C ILE A 194 -6.52 -7.56 26.96
N SER A 195 -7.11 -7.26 28.12
CA SER A 195 -8.20 -6.28 28.23
C SER A 195 -7.73 -4.90 27.76
N LEU A 196 -6.51 -4.50 28.13
CA LEU A 196 -5.92 -3.24 27.71
C LEU A 196 -5.77 -3.15 26.19
N TRP A 197 -5.27 -4.19 25.52
CA TRP A 197 -5.15 -4.20 24.06
C TRP A 197 -6.51 -4.19 23.35
N LEU A 198 -7.52 -4.89 23.89
CA LEU A 198 -8.88 -4.86 23.36
C LEU A 198 -9.54 -3.49 23.52
N PHE A 199 -9.35 -2.82 24.68
CA PHE A 199 -9.84 -1.46 24.90
C PHE A 199 -9.16 -0.46 23.99
N ILE A 200 -7.84 -0.57 23.77
CA ILE A 200 -7.12 0.28 22.82
C ILE A 200 -7.64 0.06 21.40
N GLY A 201 -7.82 -1.20 20.98
CA GLY A 201 -8.41 -1.52 19.67
C GLY A 201 -9.79 -0.90 19.50
N LEU A 202 -10.66 -1.07 20.50
CA LEU A 202 -12.01 -0.50 20.50
C LEU A 202 -11.99 1.04 20.48
N ALA A 203 -11.10 1.66 21.26
CA ALA A 203 -10.92 3.11 21.33
C ALA A 203 -10.47 3.68 19.98
N VAL A 204 -9.52 3.05 19.29
CA VAL A 204 -9.07 3.47 17.96
C VAL A 204 -10.23 3.41 16.95
N ILE A 205 -11.05 2.36 17.02
CA ILE A 205 -12.20 2.20 16.11
C ILE A 205 -13.30 3.23 16.40
N SER A 206 -13.61 3.48 17.67
CA SER A 206 -14.63 4.45 18.05
C SER A 206 -14.18 5.88 17.72
N VAL A 207 -12.92 6.23 17.95
CA VAL A 207 -12.32 7.49 17.51
C VAL A 207 -12.37 7.62 15.98
N GLY A 208 -11.99 6.57 15.23
CA GLY A 208 -12.06 6.59 13.77
C GLY A 208 -13.50 6.80 13.25
N ARG A 209 -14.50 6.19 13.90
CA ARG A 209 -15.92 6.40 13.55
C ARG A 209 -16.43 7.79 13.91
N LEU A 210 -16.01 8.33 15.06
CA LEU A 210 -16.37 9.69 15.48
C LEU A 210 -15.71 10.74 14.58
N ALA A 211 -14.42 10.59 14.25
CA ALA A 211 -13.72 11.46 13.32
C ALA A 211 -14.42 11.49 11.95
N LYS A 212 -14.83 10.33 11.43
CA LYS A 212 -15.60 10.27 10.17
C LYS A 212 -16.95 10.99 10.27
N ARG A 213 -17.66 10.87 11.40
CA ARG A 213 -18.93 11.59 11.63
C ARG A 213 -18.74 13.09 11.74
N VAL A 214 -17.68 13.55 12.42
CA VAL A 214 -17.35 14.98 12.54
C VAL A 214 -16.96 15.57 11.18
N ILE A 215 -16.16 14.85 10.39
CA ILE A 215 -15.78 15.28 9.02
C ILE A 215 -17.02 15.38 8.12
N TRP A 216 -17.94 14.41 8.18
CA TRP A 216 -19.19 14.47 7.41
C TRP A 216 -20.14 15.57 7.89
N ALA A 217 -20.19 15.84 9.20
CA ALA A 217 -20.96 16.96 9.75
C ALA A 217 -20.39 18.32 9.31
N GLY A 218 -19.07 18.48 9.26
CA GLY A 218 -18.41 19.69 8.75
C GLY A 218 -18.63 19.90 7.25
N HIS A 219 -18.66 18.82 6.46
CA HIS A 219 -18.90 18.90 5.02
C HIS A 219 -20.35 19.28 4.66
N LEU A 220 -21.32 18.91 5.51
CA LEU A 220 -22.73 19.35 5.37
C LEU A 220 -22.91 20.81 5.81
N ALA A 221 -22.19 21.26 6.84
CA ALA A 221 -22.23 22.67 7.27
C ALA A 221 -21.67 23.63 6.20
N ASN A 222 -20.62 23.23 5.47
CA ASN A 222 -20.07 24.03 4.36
C ASN A 222 -20.93 24.02 3.08
N PHE A 223 -21.89 23.10 2.95
CA PHE A 223 -22.81 23.04 1.80
C PHE A 223 -24.13 23.80 2.03
N MET A 224 -24.41 24.20 3.28
CA MET A 224 -25.62 24.93 3.68
C MET A 224 -25.37 26.41 3.99
N CYS A 225 -24.18 26.93 3.66
CA CYS A 225 -23.82 28.34 3.71
C CYS A 225 -23.63 28.90 2.29
#